data_AF-A0A163WVS2-F1
#
_entry.id   AF-A0A163WVS2-F1
#
_cell.length_a   1.000
_cell.length_b   1.000
_cell.length_c   1.000
_cell.angle_alpha   90.00
_cell.angle_beta   90.00
_cell.angle_gamma   90.00
#
_symmetry.space_group_name_H-M   'P 1'
#
loop_
_entity.id
_entity.type
_entity.pdbx_description
1 polymer ?
#
loop_
_entity_poly.entity_id
_entity_poly.type
_entity_poly.pdbx_seq_one_letter_code
_entity_poly.pdbx_strand_id
1 'polypeptide(L)'
;MVSSLLELTNQYQVEILVIDDDSQDGTANIVRKLARQNSRIKLIQRVGRSGLASAIKEGLIAAIYPFAIAMDSDGQHEPSSVLSAIQHLHNGAELVIGSRFLVNSEIHGLSERRTEGSNLANRLARWSLPNSYCQLTDYMSGFIAMDLNRCVQLVRKVDVNGFKFLYELLAISKGKLRISEIPLNFQPRLHGTSKLDYAVLWDFVVSLIHTALFRLLPRRAISFGLVGVSGVVVQLIITSLVMALGLSFQQALPVAVISAASSNYLINNSLTFKDQRQHGRRLLKGLLKFLLVASLPSLANIGLATVFYNLVQANAVIAQLSGIIVVYIWNYAASSRFVWNTP
;
A
#
# COMPACT_ATOMS: atom_id res chain seq x y z
N MET A 1 3.82 -28.41 -3.81
CA MET A 1 4.50 -27.20 -4.34
C MET A 1 6.02 -27.35 -4.32
N VAL A 2 6.70 -27.35 -3.16
CA VAL A 2 8.19 -27.41 -3.12
C VAL A 2 8.73 -28.60 -3.92
N SER A 3 8.16 -29.79 -3.74
CA SER A 3 8.55 -30.98 -4.52
C SER A 3 8.40 -30.78 -6.03
N SER A 4 7.29 -30.18 -6.47
CA SER A 4 7.03 -29.89 -7.88
C SER A 4 8.01 -28.86 -8.46
N LEU A 5 8.44 -27.86 -7.66
CA LEU A 5 9.46 -26.91 -8.10
C LEU A 5 10.86 -27.52 -8.16
N LEU A 6 11.14 -28.54 -7.34
CA LEU A 6 12.41 -29.26 -7.41
C LEU A 6 12.56 -30.08 -8.69
N GLU A 7 11.48 -30.44 -9.38
CA GLU A 7 11.55 -31.09 -10.70
C GLU A 7 12.24 -30.19 -11.75
N LEU A 8 12.17 -28.86 -11.58
CA LEU A 8 12.87 -27.89 -12.44
C LEU A 8 14.40 -28.01 -12.35
N THR A 9 14.93 -28.66 -11.31
CA THR A 9 16.38 -28.87 -11.16
C THR A 9 16.99 -29.78 -12.24
N ASN A 10 16.15 -30.50 -12.98
CA ASN A 10 16.59 -31.28 -14.13
C ASN A 10 17.07 -30.40 -15.30
N GLN A 11 16.65 -29.14 -15.35
CA GLN A 11 16.96 -28.21 -16.46
C GLN A 11 17.69 -26.94 -15.98
N TYR A 12 17.49 -26.53 -14.72
CA TYR A 12 17.99 -25.26 -14.20
C TYR A 12 18.68 -25.41 -12.84
N GLN A 13 19.58 -24.48 -12.53
CA GLN A 13 20.04 -24.27 -11.16
C GLN A 13 18.97 -23.50 -10.40
N VAL A 14 18.43 -24.12 -9.35
CA VAL A 14 17.30 -23.57 -8.57
C VAL A 14 17.69 -23.47 -7.10
N GLU A 15 17.32 -22.36 -6.48
CA GLU A 15 17.12 -22.28 -5.03
C GLU A 15 15.67 -21.89 -4.73
N ILE A 16 15.18 -22.32 -3.58
CA ILE A 16 13.84 -22.02 -3.09
C ILE A 16 14.00 -21.28 -1.77
N LEU A 17 13.68 -19.99 -1.76
CA LEU A 17 13.68 -19.16 -0.57
C LEU A 17 12.26 -19.10 -0.01
N VAL A 18 12.06 -19.64 1.19
CA VAL A 18 10.80 -19.46 1.93
C VAL A 18 11.00 -18.33 2.94
N ILE A 19 10.18 -17.28 2.82
CA ILE A 19 10.20 -16.13 3.71
C ILE A 19 9.00 -16.24 4.65
N ASP A 20 9.25 -16.38 5.95
CA ASP A 20 8.23 -16.65 6.96
C ASP A 20 8.19 -15.55 8.02
N ASP A 21 7.00 -15.02 8.31
CA ASP A 21 6.77 -13.90 9.24
C ASP A 21 6.50 -14.40 10.67
N ASP A 22 7.33 -15.35 11.12
CA ASP A 22 7.21 -16.01 12.43
C ASP A 22 5.85 -16.70 12.62
N SER A 23 5.48 -17.52 11.62
CA SER A 23 4.19 -18.22 11.60
C SER A 23 4.07 -19.18 12.79
N GLN A 24 2.92 -19.11 13.47
CA GLN A 24 2.63 -19.94 14.67
C GLN A 24 2.08 -21.33 14.33
N ASP A 25 1.90 -21.63 13.06
CA ASP A 25 1.31 -22.88 12.55
C ASP A 25 2.35 -23.99 12.31
N GLY A 26 3.62 -23.74 12.62
CA GLY A 26 4.71 -24.70 12.44
C GLY A 26 5.34 -24.71 11.04
N THR A 27 4.95 -23.80 10.14
CA THR A 27 5.53 -23.67 8.79
C THR A 27 7.07 -23.62 8.82
N ALA A 28 7.65 -22.79 9.69
CA ALA A 28 9.11 -22.70 9.85
C ALA A 28 9.76 -24.05 10.20
N ASN A 29 9.13 -24.88 11.04
CA ASN A 29 9.66 -26.20 11.39
C ASN A 29 9.67 -27.16 10.20
N ILE A 30 8.60 -27.14 9.39
CA ILE A 30 8.49 -27.93 8.17
C ILE A 30 9.60 -27.54 7.19
N VAL A 31 9.78 -26.24 6.94
CA VAL A 31 10.80 -25.75 6.00
C VAL A 31 12.20 -26.11 6.48
N ARG A 32 12.50 -25.98 7.79
CA ARG A 32 13.81 -26.41 8.34
C ARG A 32 14.06 -27.89 8.13
N LYS A 33 13.05 -28.75 8.26
CA LYS A 33 13.19 -30.19 7.99
C LYS A 33 13.53 -30.43 6.52
N LEU A 34 12.84 -29.75 5.60
CA LEU A 34 13.11 -29.84 4.17
C LEU A 34 14.50 -29.31 3.79
N ALA A 35 14.93 -28.19 4.38
CA ALA A 35 16.24 -27.59 4.15
C ALA A 35 17.40 -28.51 4.60
N ARG A 36 17.21 -29.32 5.65
CA ARG A 36 18.18 -30.36 6.06
C ARG A 36 18.32 -31.48 5.03
N GLN A 37 17.26 -31.75 4.26
CA GLN A 37 17.23 -32.81 3.25
C GLN A 37 17.69 -32.30 1.87
N ASN A 38 17.56 -31.01 1.60
CA ASN A 38 17.94 -30.42 0.31
C ASN A 38 18.49 -28.99 0.52
N SER A 39 19.78 -28.81 0.23
CA SER A 39 20.51 -27.54 0.38
C SER A 39 20.01 -26.39 -0.51
N ARG A 40 19.16 -26.69 -1.51
CA ARG A 40 18.51 -25.67 -2.35
C ARG A 40 17.37 -24.97 -1.65
N ILE A 41 16.82 -25.53 -0.58
CA ILE A 41 15.73 -24.95 0.19
C ILE A 41 16.32 -24.14 1.34
N LYS A 42 15.95 -22.87 1.45
CA LYS A 42 16.39 -21.96 2.51
C LYS A 42 15.19 -21.31 3.18
N LEU A 43 15.31 -21.07 4.49
CA LEU A 43 14.32 -20.36 5.29
C LEU A 43 14.89 -19.01 5.72
N ILE A 44 14.15 -17.93 5.47
CA ILE A 44 14.37 -16.63 6.09
C ILE A 44 13.17 -16.36 7.01
N GLN A 45 13.37 -16.56 8.32
CA GLN A 45 12.34 -16.31 9.33
C GLN A 45 12.49 -14.89 9.89
N ARG A 46 11.40 -14.14 9.93
CA ARG A 46 11.37 -12.72 10.23
C ARG A 46 10.62 -12.45 11.53
N VAL A 47 11.34 -12.44 12.64
CA VAL A 47 10.77 -12.17 13.96
C VAL A 47 10.47 -10.68 14.13
N GLY A 48 9.27 -10.35 14.60
CA GLY A 48 8.84 -8.97 14.86
C GLY A 48 8.64 -8.11 13.61
N ARG A 49 8.63 -8.73 12.41
CA ARG A 49 8.42 -8.08 11.12
C ARG A 49 7.31 -8.83 10.39
N SER A 50 6.47 -8.09 9.67
CA SER A 50 5.37 -8.67 8.92
C SER A 50 5.11 -7.91 7.63
N GLY A 51 4.59 -8.60 6.62
CA GLY A 51 4.00 -7.98 5.44
C GLY A 51 4.55 -8.56 4.14
N LEU A 52 3.63 -8.90 3.23
CA LEU A 52 3.91 -9.60 1.98
C LEU A 52 4.90 -8.84 1.09
N ALA A 53 4.70 -7.54 0.88
CA ALA A 53 5.59 -6.74 0.03
C ALA A 53 7.01 -6.67 0.61
N SER A 54 7.13 -6.60 1.94
CA SER A 54 8.43 -6.69 2.62
C SER A 54 9.07 -8.06 2.48
N ALA A 55 8.27 -9.15 2.54
CA ALA A 55 8.75 -10.51 2.39
C ALA A 55 9.33 -10.74 0.98
N ILE A 56 8.57 -10.33 -0.03
CA ILE A 56 8.98 -10.38 -1.44
C ILE A 56 10.28 -9.59 -1.64
N LYS A 57 10.36 -8.36 -1.13
CA LYS A 57 11.56 -7.52 -1.23
C LYS A 57 12.79 -8.21 -0.61
N GLU A 58 12.64 -8.78 0.58
CA GLU A 58 13.73 -9.46 1.29
C GLU A 58 14.18 -10.72 0.55
N GLY A 59 13.24 -11.54 0.06
CA GLY A 59 13.55 -12.70 -0.76
C GLY A 59 14.27 -12.35 -2.06
N LEU A 60 13.81 -11.33 -2.80
CA LEU A 60 14.44 -10.88 -4.04
C LEU A 60 15.85 -10.30 -3.82
N ILE A 61 16.12 -9.69 -2.66
CA ILE A 61 17.45 -9.19 -2.30
C ILE A 61 18.38 -10.33 -1.87
N ALA A 62 17.85 -11.36 -1.22
CA ALA A 62 18.61 -12.51 -0.74
C ALA A 62 18.91 -13.55 -1.84
N ALA A 63 18.17 -13.53 -2.94
CA ALA A 63 18.35 -14.43 -4.08
C ALA A 63 19.75 -14.26 -4.71
N ILE A 64 20.38 -15.39 -5.05
CA ILE A 64 21.76 -15.44 -5.56
C ILE A 64 21.84 -15.63 -7.07
N TYR A 65 20.74 -16.02 -7.71
CA TYR A 65 20.69 -16.25 -9.15
C TYR A 65 20.13 -15.04 -9.91
N PRO A 66 20.46 -14.89 -11.21
CA PRO A 66 20.02 -13.75 -12.02
C PRO A 66 18.51 -13.62 -12.15
N PHE A 67 17.80 -14.73 -12.23
CA PHE A 67 16.34 -14.73 -12.37
C PHE A 67 15.70 -15.11 -11.05
N ALA A 68 14.72 -14.31 -10.62
CA ALA A 68 13.98 -14.55 -9.40
C ALA A 68 12.48 -14.51 -9.66
N ILE A 69 11.76 -15.40 -9.00
CA ILE A 69 10.32 -15.58 -9.15
C ILE A 69 9.69 -15.54 -7.77
N ALA A 70 8.80 -14.58 -7.56
CA ALA A 70 7.94 -14.48 -6.39
C ALA A 70 6.55 -15.02 -6.75
N MET A 71 6.04 -15.92 -5.91
CA MET A 71 4.75 -16.59 -6.10
C MET A 71 4.18 -17.00 -4.74
N ASP A 72 2.85 -17.05 -4.62
CA ASP A 72 2.16 -17.51 -3.41
C ASP A 72 2.38 -19.02 -3.17
N SER A 73 2.38 -19.43 -1.90
CA SER A 73 2.64 -20.81 -1.50
C SER A 73 1.40 -21.69 -1.35
N ASP A 74 0.21 -21.17 -1.70
CA ASP A 74 -1.10 -21.80 -1.51
C ASP A 74 -1.47 -22.78 -2.63
N GLY A 75 -0.56 -23.03 -3.56
CA GLY A 75 -0.75 -23.95 -4.68
C GLY A 75 -1.54 -23.37 -5.85
N GLN A 76 -1.87 -22.07 -5.83
CA GLN A 76 -2.57 -21.42 -6.95
C GLN A 76 -1.71 -21.24 -8.20
N HIS A 77 -0.38 -21.39 -8.09
CA HIS A 77 0.54 -21.19 -9.20
C HIS A 77 1.20 -22.50 -9.61
N GLU A 78 1.05 -22.85 -10.89
CA GLU A 78 1.58 -24.08 -11.46
C GLU A 78 3.06 -23.95 -11.85
N PRO A 79 3.85 -25.04 -11.79
CA PRO A 79 5.23 -25.07 -12.30
C PRO A 79 5.34 -24.69 -13.79
N SER A 80 4.29 -24.95 -14.58
CA SER A 80 4.19 -24.55 -15.98
C SER A 80 4.31 -23.02 -16.15
N SER A 81 3.69 -22.24 -15.27
CA SER A 81 3.80 -20.77 -15.25
C SER A 81 5.22 -20.31 -14.95
N VAL A 82 5.94 -21.02 -14.08
CA VAL A 82 7.35 -20.75 -13.76
C VAL A 82 8.24 -20.95 -14.99
N LEU A 83 8.06 -22.07 -15.71
CA LEU A 83 8.79 -22.33 -16.95
C LEU A 83 8.52 -21.30 -18.03
N SER A 84 7.25 -20.94 -18.25
CA SER A 84 6.86 -19.90 -19.19
C SER A 84 7.50 -18.56 -18.84
N ALA A 85 7.50 -18.17 -17.56
CA ALA A 85 8.13 -16.94 -17.11
C ALA A 85 9.65 -16.91 -17.39
N ILE A 86 10.35 -18.02 -17.13
CA ILE A 86 11.79 -18.16 -17.41
C ILE A 86 12.08 -17.98 -18.91
N GLN A 87 11.26 -18.57 -19.79
CA GLN A 87 11.41 -18.40 -21.24
C GLN A 87 11.28 -16.94 -21.67
N HIS A 88 10.29 -16.21 -21.12
CA HIS A 88 10.13 -14.78 -21.42
C HIS A 88 11.32 -13.93 -20.93
N LEU A 89 11.89 -14.26 -19.77
CA LEU A 89 13.10 -13.60 -19.27
C LEU A 89 14.31 -13.86 -20.18
N HIS A 90 14.50 -15.11 -20.64
CA HIS A 90 15.54 -15.43 -21.62
C HIS A 90 15.34 -14.70 -22.95
N ASN A 91 14.09 -14.46 -23.36
CA ASN A 91 13.75 -13.69 -24.56
C ASN A 91 13.90 -12.17 -24.39
N GLY A 92 14.44 -11.71 -23.26
CA GLY A 92 14.82 -10.31 -23.04
C GLY A 92 13.80 -9.46 -22.29
N ALA A 93 12.73 -10.05 -21.76
CA ALA A 93 11.88 -9.39 -20.78
C ALA A 93 12.66 -9.16 -19.47
N GLU A 94 12.42 -8.01 -18.82
CA GLU A 94 13.08 -7.67 -17.55
C GLU A 94 12.18 -8.00 -16.36
N LEU A 95 10.87 -8.00 -16.61
CA LEU A 95 9.82 -8.33 -15.66
C LEU A 95 8.73 -9.11 -16.41
N VAL A 96 8.29 -10.22 -15.83
CA VAL A 96 7.18 -11.03 -16.32
C VAL A 96 6.13 -11.09 -15.23
N ILE A 97 4.88 -10.81 -15.59
CA ILE A 97 3.75 -10.78 -14.68
C ILE A 97 2.81 -11.91 -15.06
N GLY A 98 2.39 -12.70 -14.08
CA GLY A 98 1.31 -13.65 -14.31
C GLY A 98 -0.03 -12.92 -14.26
N SER A 99 -0.81 -12.92 -15.33
CA SER A 99 -2.09 -12.23 -15.40
C SER A 99 -3.26 -13.21 -15.32
N ARG A 100 -4.27 -12.85 -14.52
CA ARG A 100 -5.55 -13.58 -14.45
C ARG A 100 -6.54 -13.13 -15.53
N PHE A 101 -6.26 -12.03 -16.22
CA PHE A 101 -7.18 -11.36 -17.15
C PHE A 101 -6.73 -11.45 -18.61
N LEU A 102 -5.69 -12.24 -18.89
CA LEU A 102 -5.21 -12.48 -20.25
C LEU A 102 -6.12 -13.52 -20.93
N VAL A 103 -6.27 -13.48 -22.26
CA VAL A 103 -7.25 -14.28 -23.03
C VAL A 103 -7.21 -15.78 -22.75
N ASN A 104 -6.04 -16.33 -22.42
CA ASN A 104 -5.86 -17.76 -22.13
C ASN A 104 -5.80 -18.07 -20.62
N SER A 105 -6.32 -17.18 -19.78
CA SER A 105 -6.35 -17.36 -18.33
C SER A 105 -7.68 -17.96 -17.92
N GLU A 106 -7.66 -18.99 -17.08
CA GLU A 106 -8.88 -19.56 -16.52
C GLU A 106 -9.08 -19.11 -15.07
N ILE A 107 -10.26 -18.55 -14.75
CA ILE A 107 -10.63 -18.13 -13.39
C ILE A 107 -11.72 -19.08 -12.88
N HIS A 108 -11.33 -20.10 -12.12
CA HIS A 108 -12.28 -21.13 -11.64
C HIS A 108 -12.91 -20.82 -10.27
N GLY A 109 -12.50 -19.74 -9.59
CA GLY A 109 -12.82 -19.55 -8.16
C GLY A 109 -13.09 -18.13 -7.66
N LEU A 110 -13.36 -17.15 -8.53
CA LEU A 110 -13.75 -15.79 -8.11
C LEU A 110 -15.26 -15.59 -8.21
N SER A 111 -15.90 -15.20 -7.10
CA SER A 111 -17.27 -14.65 -7.14
C SER A 111 -17.30 -13.41 -8.04
N GLU A 112 -18.36 -13.20 -8.82
CA GLU A 112 -18.50 -12.08 -9.77
C GLU A 112 -18.14 -10.71 -9.16
N ARG A 113 -18.64 -10.42 -7.95
CA ARG A 113 -18.35 -9.18 -7.20
C ARG A 113 -16.86 -8.96 -6.92
N ARG A 114 -16.09 -10.03 -6.76
CA ARG A 114 -14.64 -10.01 -6.50
C ARG A 114 -13.85 -9.80 -7.80
N THR A 115 -14.38 -10.29 -8.92
CA THR A 115 -13.89 -10.01 -10.27
C THR A 115 -14.10 -8.54 -10.63
N GLU A 116 -15.29 -7.99 -10.37
CA GLU A 116 -15.59 -6.56 -10.58
C GLU A 116 -14.68 -5.63 -9.77
N GLY A 117 -14.50 -5.91 -8.47
CA GLY A 117 -13.59 -5.15 -7.61
C GLY A 117 -12.14 -5.19 -8.10
N SER A 118 -11.69 -6.35 -8.61
CA SER A 118 -10.35 -6.51 -9.18
C SER A 118 -10.19 -5.73 -10.49
N ASN A 119 -11.20 -5.75 -11.36
CA ASN A 119 -11.22 -4.96 -12.58
C ASN A 119 -11.19 -3.46 -12.30
N LEU A 120 -11.98 -2.99 -11.31
CA LEU A 120 -11.93 -1.59 -10.88
C LEU A 120 -10.54 -1.21 -10.35
N ALA A 121 -9.94 -2.05 -9.51
CA ALA A 121 -8.59 -1.81 -8.99
C ALA A 121 -7.55 -1.75 -10.12
N ASN A 122 -7.62 -2.65 -11.11
CA ASN A 122 -6.74 -2.62 -12.28
C ASN A 122 -6.92 -1.36 -13.12
N ARG A 123 -8.16 -0.88 -13.33
CA ARG A 123 -8.42 0.38 -14.05
C ARG A 123 -7.84 1.59 -13.32
N LEU A 124 -8.03 1.67 -12.01
CA LEU A 124 -7.49 2.77 -11.19
C LEU A 124 -5.96 2.74 -11.14
N ALA A 125 -5.38 1.54 -11.00
CA ALA A 125 -3.93 1.37 -11.06
C ALA A 125 -3.36 1.82 -12.40
N ARG A 126 -3.97 1.39 -13.51
CA ARG A 126 -3.63 1.81 -14.88
C ARG A 126 -3.64 3.32 -15.03
N TRP A 127 -4.68 4.00 -14.53
CA TRP A 127 -4.79 5.46 -14.61
C TRP A 127 -3.66 6.19 -13.87
N SER A 128 -3.22 5.66 -12.73
CA SER A 128 -2.16 6.29 -11.92
C SER A 128 -0.73 6.00 -12.40
N LEU A 129 -0.53 4.94 -13.19
CA LEU A 129 0.79 4.47 -13.60
C LEU A 129 1.24 5.11 -14.92
N PRO A 130 2.55 5.07 -15.24
CA PRO A 130 3.05 5.55 -16.52
C PRO A 130 2.32 4.91 -17.72
N ASN A 131 1.99 5.73 -18.73
CA ASN A 131 1.25 5.29 -19.92
C ASN A 131 1.88 4.11 -20.66
N SER A 132 3.19 3.92 -20.56
CA SER A 132 3.93 2.77 -21.14
C SER A 132 3.52 1.41 -20.57
N TYR A 133 2.71 1.39 -19.50
CA TYR A 133 2.19 0.18 -18.88
C TYR A 133 0.70 -0.02 -19.11
N CYS A 134 0.04 0.83 -19.91
CA CYS A 134 -1.41 0.78 -20.11
C CYS A 134 -1.92 -0.54 -20.70
N GLN A 135 -1.06 -1.27 -21.41
CA GLN A 135 -1.33 -2.58 -22.01
C GLN A 135 -1.37 -3.72 -20.99
N LEU A 136 -0.86 -3.52 -19.76
CA LEU A 136 -0.92 -4.56 -18.74
C LEU A 136 -2.36 -4.80 -18.29
N THR A 137 -2.66 -6.07 -18.06
CA THR A 137 -4.00 -6.55 -17.71
C THR A 137 -4.16 -6.82 -16.22
N ASP A 138 -3.08 -7.17 -15.49
CA ASP A 138 -3.13 -7.42 -14.04
C ASP A 138 -2.02 -6.72 -13.25
N TYR A 139 -2.33 -5.54 -12.71
CA TYR A 139 -1.42 -4.78 -11.85
C TYR A 139 -1.36 -5.33 -10.42
N MET A 140 -2.26 -6.27 -10.09
CA MET A 140 -2.49 -6.79 -8.75
C MET A 140 -1.95 -8.21 -8.57
N SER A 141 -1.24 -8.75 -9.54
CA SER A 141 -0.71 -10.11 -9.48
C SER A 141 0.27 -10.31 -8.33
N GLY A 142 0.19 -11.52 -7.74
CA GLY A 142 1.19 -12.04 -6.79
C GLY A 142 2.31 -12.83 -7.48
N PHE A 143 2.15 -13.19 -8.76
CA PHE A 143 3.15 -13.91 -9.53
C PHE A 143 4.02 -12.93 -10.31
N ILE A 144 5.29 -12.85 -9.95
CA ILE A 144 6.25 -11.91 -10.53
C ILE A 144 7.56 -12.64 -10.79
N ALA A 145 8.02 -12.65 -12.03
CA ALA A 145 9.36 -13.12 -12.39
C ALA A 145 10.19 -11.95 -12.92
N MET A 146 11.47 -11.87 -12.59
CA MET A 146 12.31 -10.74 -13.01
C MET A 146 13.78 -11.11 -13.18
N ASP A 147 14.45 -10.35 -14.05
CA ASP A 147 15.91 -10.29 -14.13
C ASP A 147 16.46 -9.36 -13.04
N LEU A 148 17.04 -9.94 -12.00
CA LEU A 148 17.61 -9.21 -10.86
C LEU A 148 18.79 -8.34 -11.26
N ASN A 149 19.58 -8.69 -12.28
CA ASN A 149 20.69 -7.84 -12.73
C ASN A 149 20.18 -6.47 -13.19
N ARG A 150 18.96 -6.42 -13.72
CA ARG A 150 18.30 -5.18 -14.19
C ARG A 150 17.39 -4.57 -13.14
N CYS A 151 16.70 -5.39 -12.35
CA CYS A 151 15.64 -4.94 -11.46
C CYS A 151 16.09 -4.67 -10.01
N VAL A 152 17.23 -5.20 -9.54
CA VAL A 152 17.60 -5.15 -8.10
C VAL A 152 17.66 -3.73 -7.52
N GLN A 153 18.10 -2.74 -8.30
CA GLN A 153 18.15 -1.34 -7.85
C GLN A 153 16.76 -0.74 -7.68
N LEU A 154 15.78 -1.18 -8.49
CA LEU A 154 14.38 -0.80 -8.32
C LEU A 154 13.80 -1.54 -7.11
N VAL A 155 14.03 -2.85 -6.99
CA VAL A 155 13.59 -3.65 -5.82
C VAL A 155 14.03 -3.00 -4.51
N ARG A 156 15.27 -2.52 -4.41
CA ARG A 156 15.78 -1.79 -3.22
C ARG A 156 15.00 -0.51 -2.90
N LYS A 157 14.50 0.19 -3.91
CA LYS A 157 13.72 1.44 -3.79
C LYS A 157 12.23 1.22 -3.53
N VAL A 158 11.71 0.00 -3.69
CA VAL A 158 10.31 -0.31 -3.39
C VAL A 158 10.01 0.02 -1.92
N ASP A 159 9.01 0.87 -1.69
CA ASP A 159 8.45 1.13 -0.38
C ASP A 159 7.50 -0.01 0.01
N VAL A 160 7.87 -0.76 1.05
CA VAL A 160 7.15 -1.94 1.52
C VAL A 160 5.92 -1.59 2.37
N ASN A 161 5.80 -0.32 2.77
CA ASN A 161 4.61 0.19 3.48
C ASN A 161 3.46 0.54 2.51
N GLY A 162 3.71 0.46 1.20
CA GLY A 162 2.69 0.64 0.17
C GLY A 162 1.74 -0.56 0.05
N PHE A 163 0.85 -0.48 -0.94
CA PHE A 163 -0.22 -1.47 -1.13
C PHE A 163 0.26 -2.83 -1.66
N LYS A 164 0.85 -2.86 -2.86
CA LYS A 164 1.35 -4.10 -3.49
C LYS A 164 2.73 -3.89 -4.06
N PHE A 165 3.58 -4.92 -3.91
CA PHE A 165 4.96 -4.91 -4.39
C PHE A 165 5.04 -4.63 -5.89
N LEU A 166 4.24 -5.36 -6.70
CA LEU A 166 4.21 -5.18 -8.16
C LEU A 166 3.85 -3.74 -8.55
N TYR A 167 2.73 -3.24 -8.02
CA TYR A 167 2.28 -1.87 -8.28
C TYR A 167 3.37 -0.84 -7.93
N GLU A 168 4.00 -0.99 -6.77
CA GLU A 168 5.06 -0.07 -6.34
C GLU A 168 6.28 -0.15 -7.26
N LEU A 169 6.69 -1.35 -7.67
CA LEU A 169 7.79 -1.58 -8.61
C LEU A 169 7.52 -0.89 -9.97
N LEU A 170 6.32 -1.03 -10.52
CA LEU A 170 5.90 -0.36 -11.75
C LEU A 170 5.89 1.17 -11.61
N ALA A 171 5.45 1.67 -10.46
CA ALA A 171 5.40 3.10 -10.23
C ALA A 171 6.80 3.73 -10.10
N ILE A 172 7.78 3.05 -9.48
CA ILE A 172 9.16 3.55 -9.37
C ILE A 172 9.99 3.34 -10.64
N SER A 173 9.64 2.36 -11.49
CA SER A 173 10.38 2.09 -12.73
C SER A 173 10.15 3.17 -13.79
N LYS A 174 9.10 4.00 -13.62
CA LYS A 174 8.76 5.12 -14.51
C LYS A 174 8.64 4.70 -15.99
N GLY A 175 8.09 3.52 -16.24
CA GLY A 175 7.86 3.05 -17.61
C GLY A 175 9.07 2.46 -18.33
N LYS A 176 10.20 2.27 -17.63
CA LYS A 176 11.47 1.89 -18.26
C LYS A 176 11.68 0.38 -18.42
N LEU A 177 10.90 -0.43 -17.71
CA LEU A 177 11.02 -1.88 -17.78
C LEU A 177 10.37 -2.46 -19.03
N ARG A 178 11.03 -3.42 -19.68
CA ARG A 178 10.39 -4.28 -20.69
C ARG A 178 9.62 -5.39 -19.99
N ILE A 179 8.30 -5.37 -20.13
CA ILE A 179 7.39 -6.25 -19.40
C ILE A 179 6.68 -7.21 -20.36
N SER A 180 6.54 -8.46 -19.94
CA SER A 180 5.64 -9.44 -20.58
C SER A 180 4.59 -9.93 -19.60
N GLU A 181 3.43 -10.34 -20.11
CA GLU A 181 2.41 -11.04 -19.33
C GLU A 181 2.29 -12.49 -19.79
N ILE A 182 2.13 -13.40 -18.85
CA ILE A 182 1.78 -14.81 -19.11
C ILE A 182 0.41 -15.09 -18.47
N PRO A 183 -0.41 -15.96 -19.07
CA PRO A 183 -1.67 -16.34 -18.45
C PRO A 183 -1.43 -17.13 -17.16
N LEU A 184 -2.29 -16.91 -16.16
CA LEU A 184 -2.36 -17.71 -14.95
C LEU A 184 -3.69 -18.44 -14.87
N ASN A 185 -3.64 -19.73 -14.60
CA ASN A 185 -4.82 -20.52 -14.23
C ASN A 185 -5.08 -20.31 -12.74
N PHE A 186 -6.10 -19.51 -12.42
CA PHE A 186 -6.42 -19.16 -11.04
C PHE A 186 -7.32 -20.22 -10.42
N GLN A 187 -6.70 -21.14 -9.68
CA GLN A 187 -7.39 -22.20 -8.97
C GLN A 187 -8.10 -21.67 -7.71
N PRO A 188 -9.25 -22.26 -7.30
CA PRO A 188 -9.89 -21.91 -6.04
C PRO A 188 -8.94 -22.19 -4.87
N ARG A 189 -8.88 -21.27 -3.90
CA ARG A 189 -8.08 -21.46 -2.69
C ARG A 189 -8.57 -22.69 -1.95
N LEU A 190 -7.65 -23.59 -1.62
CA LEU A 190 -7.96 -24.76 -0.79
C LEU A 190 -8.27 -24.35 0.66
N HIS A 191 -7.68 -23.24 1.16
CA HIS A 191 -7.84 -22.77 2.54
C HIS A 191 -7.75 -21.22 2.65
N GLY A 192 -8.46 -20.61 3.62
CA GLY A 192 -8.31 -19.20 4.03
C GLY A 192 -9.45 -18.25 3.64
N THR A 193 -9.79 -17.28 4.51
CA THR A 193 -10.81 -16.24 4.23
C THR A 193 -10.15 -14.92 3.83
N SER A 194 -10.58 -14.35 2.70
CA SER A 194 -10.13 -13.03 2.25
C SER A 194 -11.02 -11.95 2.87
N LYS A 195 -10.67 -11.43 4.04
CA LYS A 195 -11.29 -10.20 4.52
C LYS A 195 -10.64 -9.02 3.80
N LEU A 196 -11.44 -8.27 3.02
CA LEU A 196 -11.01 -6.96 2.52
C LEU A 196 -10.84 -6.05 3.74
N ASP A 197 -9.60 -5.85 4.15
CA ASP A 197 -9.26 -4.94 5.23
C ASP A 197 -9.37 -3.50 4.70
N TYR A 198 -10.11 -2.64 5.40
CA TYR A 198 -10.22 -1.21 5.07
C TYR A 198 -8.85 -0.53 5.02
N ALA A 199 -7.89 -0.99 5.84
CA ALA A 199 -6.52 -0.49 5.79
C ALA A 199 -5.84 -0.77 4.44
N VAL A 200 -6.11 -1.93 3.84
CA VAL A 200 -5.56 -2.32 2.54
C VAL A 200 -6.17 -1.49 1.41
N LEU A 201 -7.48 -1.22 1.46
CA LEU A 201 -8.12 -0.31 0.51
C LEU A 201 -7.58 1.13 0.66
N TRP A 202 -7.34 1.57 1.89
CA TRP A 202 -6.77 2.89 2.17
C TRP A 202 -5.34 3.02 1.61
N ASP A 203 -4.48 2.04 1.89
CA ASP A 203 -3.13 1.99 1.35
C ASP A 203 -3.14 1.99 -0.19
N PHE A 204 -4.12 1.34 -0.82
CA PHE A 204 -4.31 1.38 -2.27
C PHE A 204 -4.61 2.80 -2.76
N VAL A 205 -5.63 3.48 -2.22
CA VAL A 205 -6.00 4.85 -2.62
C VAL A 205 -4.83 5.82 -2.42
N VAL A 206 -4.14 5.74 -1.27
CA VAL A 206 -2.94 6.55 -1.01
C VAL A 206 -1.83 6.26 -2.02
N SER A 207 -1.63 5.00 -2.41
CA SER A 207 -0.64 4.61 -3.43
C SER A 207 -0.97 5.20 -4.81
N LEU A 208 -2.26 5.20 -5.19
CA LEU A 208 -2.72 5.78 -6.46
C LEU A 208 -2.41 7.27 -6.52
N ILE A 209 -2.79 8.02 -5.48
CA ILE A 209 -2.56 9.47 -5.41
C ILE A 209 -1.06 9.76 -5.33
N HIS A 210 -0.31 9.00 -4.53
CA HIS A 210 1.14 9.16 -4.41
C HIS A 210 1.84 9.00 -5.77
N THR A 211 1.43 8.01 -6.58
CA THR A 211 1.98 7.81 -7.91
C THR A 211 1.51 8.87 -8.90
N ALA A 212 0.21 9.22 -8.89
CA ALA A 212 -0.36 10.24 -9.76
C ALA A 212 0.24 11.63 -9.53
N LEU A 213 0.64 11.94 -8.30
CA LEU A 213 1.36 13.18 -7.94
C LEU A 213 2.87 13.09 -8.17
N PHE A 214 3.33 12.17 -9.01
CA PHE A 214 4.75 11.95 -9.30
C PHE A 214 5.63 11.74 -8.07
N ARG A 215 5.02 11.25 -6.97
CA ARG A 215 5.67 10.99 -5.68
C ARG A 215 6.25 12.23 -5.00
N LEU A 216 5.74 13.43 -5.34
CA LEU A 216 6.17 14.69 -4.72
C LEU A 216 5.74 14.82 -3.25
N LEU A 217 4.61 14.21 -2.89
CA LEU A 217 4.09 14.22 -1.53
C LEU A 217 4.32 12.87 -0.83
N PRO A 218 4.79 12.85 0.43
CA PRO A 218 4.89 11.62 1.22
C PRO A 218 3.51 10.95 1.39
N ARG A 219 3.47 9.62 1.39
CA ARG A 219 2.24 8.83 1.60
C ARG A 219 1.49 9.23 2.88
N ARG A 220 2.22 9.44 3.97
CA ARG A 220 1.63 9.87 5.26
C ARG A 220 0.97 11.24 5.17
N ALA A 221 1.52 12.17 4.40
CA ALA A 221 0.91 13.47 4.15
C ALA A 221 -0.40 13.29 3.37
N ILE A 222 -0.38 12.55 2.26
CA ILE A 222 -1.59 12.25 1.47
C ILE A 222 -2.69 11.63 2.33
N SER A 223 -2.34 10.61 3.12
CA SER A 223 -3.23 9.96 4.08
C SER A 223 -3.81 10.97 5.07
N PHE A 224 -2.97 11.80 5.69
CA PHE A 224 -3.39 12.84 6.63
C PHE A 224 -4.37 13.85 5.99
N GLY A 225 -4.11 14.24 4.74
CA GLY A 225 -4.98 15.14 3.98
C GLY A 225 -6.35 14.53 3.66
N LEU A 226 -6.38 13.27 3.23
CA LEU A 226 -7.64 12.56 2.98
C LEU A 226 -8.47 12.41 4.26
N VAL A 227 -7.83 12.15 5.40
CA VAL A 227 -8.51 12.17 6.70
C VAL A 227 -9.02 13.57 7.04
N GLY A 228 -8.25 14.62 6.76
CA GLY A 228 -8.72 16.00 6.90
C GLY A 228 -10.01 16.28 6.13
N VAL A 229 -10.11 15.79 4.88
CA VAL A 229 -11.31 15.91 4.04
C VAL A 229 -12.51 15.17 4.66
N SER A 230 -12.31 13.94 5.17
CA SER A 230 -13.40 13.22 5.86
C SER A 230 -13.84 13.92 7.14
N GLY A 231 -12.92 14.60 7.84
CA GLY A 231 -13.23 15.44 8.99
C GLY A 231 -14.20 16.59 8.66
N VAL A 232 -14.06 17.23 7.50
CA VAL A 232 -15.01 18.27 7.05
C VAL A 232 -16.41 17.69 6.89
N VAL A 233 -16.54 16.49 6.31
CA VAL A 233 -17.82 15.80 6.16
C VAL A 233 -18.43 15.48 7.53
N VAL A 234 -17.62 14.97 8.48
CA VAL A 234 -18.06 14.73 9.86
C VAL A 234 -18.55 16.02 10.52
N GLN A 235 -17.82 17.12 10.35
CA GLN A 235 -18.21 18.41 10.92
C GLN A 235 -19.57 18.88 10.39
N LEU A 236 -19.82 18.77 9.08
CA LEU A 236 -21.10 19.14 8.48
C LEU A 236 -22.25 18.27 9.00
N ILE A 237 -22.05 16.96 9.09
CA ILE A 237 -23.05 16.01 9.60
C ILE A 237 -23.38 16.33 11.06
N ILE A 238 -22.37 16.47 11.93
CA ILE A 238 -22.59 16.74 13.35
C ILE A 238 -23.25 18.10 13.55
N THR A 239 -22.85 19.13 12.79
CA THR A 239 -23.51 20.45 12.88
C THR A 239 -25.01 20.33 12.59
N SER A 240 -25.37 19.65 11.50
CA SER A 240 -26.78 19.43 11.12
C SER A 240 -27.55 18.64 12.17
N LEU A 241 -26.97 17.58 12.72
CA LEU A 241 -27.61 16.76 13.76
C LEU A 241 -27.84 17.55 15.05
N VAL A 242 -26.86 18.33 15.49
CA VAL A 242 -26.96 19.14 16.71
C VAL A 242 -27.97 20.27 16.53
N MET A 243 -28.01 20.91 15.36
CA MET A 243 -29.04 21.90 15.04
C MET A 243 -30.44 21.29 14.96
N ALA A 244 -30.57 20.05 14.50
CA ALA A 244 -31.86 19.32 14.50
C ALA A 244 -32.39 19.04 15.91
N LEU A 245 -31.54 19.09 16.95
CA LEU A 245 -31.93 19.02 18.36
C LEU A 245 -32.38 20.38 18.93
N GLY A 246 -32.47 21.43 18.10
CA GLY A 246 -32.94 22.77 18.49
C GLY A 246 -31.85 23.72 18.96
N LEU A 247 -30.57 23.35 18.85
CA LEU A 247 -29.44 24.22 19.20
C LEU A 247 -29.09 25.19 18.07
N SER A 248 -28.61 26.39 18.43
CA SER A 248 -28.18 27.38 17.44
C SER A 248 -26.90 26.96 16.73
N PHE A 249 -26.64 27.51 15.54
CA PHE A 249 -25.39 27.26 14.80
C PHE A 249 -24.13 27.55 15.64
N GLN A 250 -24.16 28.63 16.42
CA GLN A 250 -23.04 29.02 17.29
C GLN A 250 -22.80 28.00 18.42
N GLN A 251 -23.86 27.35 18.92
CA GLN A 251 -23.77 26.29 19.91
C GLN A 251 -23.35 24.95 19.30
N ALA A 252 -23.81 24.66 18.07
CA ALA A 252 -23.50 23.43 17.36
C ALA A 252 -22.04 23.38 16.86
N LEU A 253 -21.48 24.51 16.44
CA LEU A 253 -20.17 24.57 15.79
C LEU A 253 -19.01 24.04 16.66
N PRO A 254 -18.85 24.41 17.95
CA PRO A 254 -17.79 23.87 18.80
C PRO A 254 -17.87 22.35 18.95
N VAL A 255 -19.08 21.81 19.14
CA VAL A 255 -19.33 20.37 19.25
C VAL A 255 -18.92 19.65 17.97
N ALA A 256 -19.30 20.19 16.82
CA ALA A 256 -18.95 19.65 15.52
C ALA A 256 -17.43 19.69 15.25
N VAL A 257 -16.75 20.79 15.56
CA VAL A 257 -15.30 20.94 15.37
C VAL A 257 -14.51 19.94 16.23
N ILE A 258 -14.85 19.81 17.51
CA ILE A 258 -14.19 18.84 18.41
C ILE A 258 -14.47 17.41 17.95
N SER A 259 -15.69 17.11 17.52
CA SER A 259 -16.08 15.78 17.02
C SER A 259 -15.31 15.42 15.75
N ALA A 260 -15.20 16.36 14.80
CA ALA A 260 -14.44 16.18 13.57
C ALA A 260 -12.93 16.01 13.85
N ALA A 261 -12.35 16.84 14.71
CA ALA A 261 -10.93 16.71 15.08
C ALA A 261 -10.65 15.39 15.81
N SER A 262 -11.57 14.93 16.67
CA SER A 262 -11.48 13.63 17.34
C SER A 262 -11.57 12.47 16.35
N SER A 263 -12.49 12.54 15.38
CA SER A 263 -12.58 11.58 14.28
C SER A 263 -11.26 11.53 13.47
N ASN A 264 -10.72 12.70 13.11
CA ASN A 264 -9.45 12.79 12.40
C ASN A 264 -8.30 12.16 13.17
N TYR A 265 -8.22 12.37 14.48
CA TYR A 265 -7.21 11.72 15.32
C TYR A 265 -7.36 10.20 15.30
N LEU A 266 -8.58 9.67 15.49
CA LEU A 266 -8.83 8.24 15.54
C LEU A 266 -8.52 7.55 14.20
N ILE A 267 -8.93 8.15 13.08
CA ILE A 267 -8.65 7.60 11.74
C ILE A 267 -7.15 7.70 11.42
N ASN A 268 -6.48 8.81 11.75
CA ASN A 268 -5.03 8.92 11.56
C ASN A 268 -4.26 7.91 12.41
N ASN A 269 -4.72 7.64 13.64
CA ASN A 269 -4.10 6.65 14.52
C ASN A 269 -4.25 5.21 14.00
N SER A 270 -5.35 4.89 13.31
CA SER A 270 -5.58 3.56 12.74
C SER A 270 -4.95 3.36 11.37
N LEU A 271 -4.93 4.39 10.52
CA LEU A 271 -4.52 4.30 9.11
C LEU A 271 -3.17 4.98 8.84
N THR A 272 -3.06 6.29 9.09
CA THR A 272 -1.88 7.09 8.73
C THR A 272 -0.63 6.73 9.54
N PHE A 273 -0.80 6.52 10.84
CA PHE A 273 0.28 6.24 11.81
C PHE A 273 0.16 4.83 12.40
N LYS A 274 -0.25 3.86 11.57
CA LYS A 274 -0.47 2.46 11.99
C LYS A 274 0.72 1.83 12.73
N ASP A 275 1.95 2.17 12.33
CA ASP A 275 3.19 1.66 12.96
C ASP A 275 3.44 2.24 14.35
N GLN A 276 2.82 3.38 14.67
CA GLN A 276 2.97 4.13 15.93
C GLN A 276 1.62 4.25 16.66
N ARG A 277 0.74 3.27 16.44
CA ARG A 277 -0.63 3.30 16.92
C ARG A 277 -0.66 3.39 18.45
N GLN A 278 -1.44 4.35 18.94
CA GLN A 278 -1.61 4.59 20.36
C GLN A 278 -2.84 3.83 20.88
N HIS A 279 -2.70 3.27 22.08
CA HIS A 279 -3.75 2.51 22.78
C HIS A 279 -3.90 2.96 24.24
N GLY A 280 -5.07 2.71 24.83
CA GLY A 280 -5.36 2.97 26.25
C GLY A 280 -5.08 4.42 26.66
N ARG A 281 -4.31 4.62 27.74
CA ARG A 281 -3.97 5.97 28.25
C ARG A 281 -3.18 6.81 27.24
N ARG A 282 -2.39 6.20 26.36
CA ARG A 282 -1.64 6.92 25.31
C ARG A 282 -2.59 7.52 24.27
N LEU A 283 -3.69 6.81 23.94
CA LEU A 283 -4.71 7.31 23.01
C LEU A 283 -5.38 8.58 23.53
N LEU A 284 -5.74 8.62 24.83
CA LEU A 284 -6.35 9.80 25.43
C LEU A 284 -5.39 11.00 25.48
N LYS A 285 -4.13 10.76 25.89
CA LYS A 285 -3.09 11.81 25.88
C LYS A 285 -2.80 12.30 24.46
N GLY A 286 -2.76 11.40 23.48
CA GLY A 286 -2.57 11.73 22.08
C GLY A 286 -3.69 12.59 21.52
N LEU A 287 -4.95 12.27 21.85
CA LEU A 287 -6.11 13.08 21.46
C LEU A 287 -6.00 14.52 21.99
N LEU A 288 -5.67 14.69 23.27
CA LEU A 288 -5.49 16.03 23.85
C LEU A 288 -4.40 16.82 23.13
N LYS A 289 -3.25 16.20 22.86
CA LYS A 289 -2.17 16.82 22.08
C LYS A 289 -2.62 17.19 20.67
N PHE A 290 -3.35 16.30 20.01
CA PHE A 290 -3.84 16.52 18.65
C PHE A 290 -4.81 17.71 18.60
N LEU A 291 -5.75 17.80 19.55
CA LEU A 291 -6.68 18.92 19.67
C LEU A 291 -5.95 20.25 19.89
N LEU A 292 -4.93 20.25 20.77
CA LEU A 292 -4.10 21.44 20.99
C LEU A 292 -3.37 21.86 19.72
N VAL A 293 -2.69 20.92 19.05
CA VAL A 293 -1.97 21.17 17.80
C VAL A 293 -2.90 21.70 16.70
N ALA A 294 -4.09 21.11 16.55
CA ALA A 294 -5.05 21.50 15.52
C ALA A 294 -5.68 22.88 15.78
N SER A 295 -5.81 23.29 17.04
CA SER A 295 -6.45 24.56 17.41
C SER A 295 -5.61 25.80 17.06
N LEU A 296 -4.27 25.73 17.19
CA LEU A 296 -3.38 26.88 17.04
C LEU A 296 -3.44 27.52 15.63
N PRO A 297 -3.31 26.76 14.53
CA PRO A 297 -3.31 27.34 13.19
C PRO A 297 -4.71 27.74 12.73
N SER A 298 -5.77 27.09 13.24
CA SER A 298 -7.15 27.47 12.92
C SER A 298 -7.45 28.90 13.37
N LEU A 299 -6.92 29.31 14.53
CA LEU A 299 -7.01 30.70 15.01
C LEU A 299 -6.15 31.65 14.16
N ALA A 300 -5.00 31.20 13.68
CA ALA A 300 -4.09 31.99 12.87
C ALA A 300 -4.47 32.08 11.38
N ASN A 301 -5.37 31.21 10.89
CA ASN A 301 -5.68 31.07 9.46
C ASN A 301 -6.18 32.36 8.82
N ILE A 302 -7.01 33.13 9.55
CA ILE A 302 -7.49 34.43 9.08
C ILE A 302 -6.30 35.38 8.85
N GLY A 303 -5.38 35.48 9.81
CA GLY A 303 -4.18 36.30 9.69
C GLY A 303 -3.27 35.85 8.54
N LEU A 304 -3.05 34.54 8.39
CA LEU A 304 -2.24 33.98 7.29
C LEU A 304 -2.82 34.31 5.91
N ALA A 305 -4.13 34.13 5.74
CA ALA A 305 -4.81 34.47 4.49
C ALA A 305 -4.76 35.97 4.20
N THR A 306 -4.96 36.83 5.22
CA THR A 306 -4.88 38.29 5.07
C THR A 306 -3.49 38.75 4.65
N VAL A 307 -2.43 38.21 5.27
CA VAL A 307 -1.04 38.54 4.91
C VAL A 307 -0.75 38.13 3.46
N PHE A 308 -1.19 36.95 3.04
CA PHE A 308 -0.99 36.48 1.66
C PHE A 308 -1.73 37.35 0.63
N TYR A 309 -2.97 37.72 0.94
CA TYR A 309 -3.78 38.60 0.10
C TYR A 309 -3.12 39.96 -0.12
N ASN A 310 -2.60 40.55 0.96
CA ASN A 310 -2.02 41.89 0.93
C ASN A 310 -0.61 41.93 0.33
N LEU A 311 0.21 40.90 0.55
CA LEU A 311 1.65 40.92 0.19
C LEU A 311 2.01 40.12 -1.06
N VAL A 312 1.22 39.11 -1.44
CA VAL A 312 1.57 38.20 -2.56
C VAL A 312 0.64 38.39 -3.74
N GLN A 313 -0.67 38.21 -3.54
CA GLN A 313 -1.65 38.32 -4.61
C GLN A 313 -3.03 38.69 -4.05
N ALA A 314 -3.60 39.79 -4.55
CA ALA A 314 -4.92 40.30 -4.18
C ALA A 314 -6.07 39.48 -4.78
N ASN A 315 -5.98 38.15 -4.71
CA ASN A 315 -7.04 37.21 -5.08
C ASN A 315 -7.49 36.46 -3.83
N ALA A 316 -8.75 36.64 -3.42
CA ALA A 316 -9.28 36.11 -2.17
C ALA A 316 -9.27 34.58 -2.12
N VAL A 317 -9.56 33.91 -3.24
CA VAL A 317 -9.59 32.45 -3.33
C VAL A 317 -8.17 31.88 -3.16
N ILE A 318 -7.20 32.46 -3.87
CA ILE A 318 -5.79 32.02 -3.79
C ILE A 318 -5.22 32.25 -2.38
N ALA A 319 -5.55 33.38 -1.75
CA ALA A 319 -5.14 33.68 -0.39
C ALA A 319 -5.72 32.69 0.65
N GLN A 320 -7.00 32.35 0.53
CA GLN A 320 -7.64 31.35 1.39
C GLN A 320 -7.05 29.94 1.20
N LEU A 321 -6.83 29.52 -0.05
CA LEU A 321 -6.19 28.23 -0.36
C LEU A 321 -4.77 28.16 0.21
N SER A 322 -4.02 29.25 0.12
CA SER A 322 -2.66 29.33 0.68
C SER A 322 -2.67 29.21 2.20
N GLY A 323 -3.60 29.88 2.89
CA GLY A 323 -3.81 29.72 4.33
C GLY A 323 -4.13 28.26 4.71
N ILE A 324 -5.05 27.62 4.00
CA ILE A 324 -5.41 26.21 4.20
C ILE A 324 -4.20 25.28 4.02
N ILE A 325 -3.38 25.50 2.99
CA ILE A 325 -2.17 24.72 2.74
C ILE A 325 -1.16 24.88 3.89
N VAL A 326 -0.93 26.10 4.36
CA VAL A 326 -0.02 26.37 5.50
C VAL A 326 -0.52 25.70 6.78
N VAL A 327 -1.82 25.85 7.09
CA VAL A 327 -2.47 25.18 8.23
C VAL A 327 -2.34 23.66 8.14
N TYR A 328 -2.56 23.10 6.94
CA TYR A 328 -2.41 21.67 6.70
C TYR A 328 -0.97 21.19 6.92
N ILE A 329 0.03 21.89 6.36
CA ILE A 329 1.45 21.54 6.53
C ILE A 329 1.83 21.57 8.02
N TRP A 330 1.42 22.63 8.74
CA TRP A 330 1.64 22.70 10.18
C TRP A 330 1.00 21.53 10.91
N ASN A 331 -0.30 21.29 10.68
CA ASN A 331 -1.04 20.23 11.35
C ASN A 331 -0.41 18.86 11.12
N TYR A 332 0.01 18.57 9.88
CA TYR A 332 0.72 17.33 9.58
C TYR A 332 2.08 17.25 10.29
N ALA A 333 2.93 18.27 10.15
CA ALA A 333 4.29 18.26 10.70
C ALA A 333 4.29 18.21 12.23
N ALA A 334 3.49 19.07 12.87
CA ALA A 334 3.37 19.15 14.31
C ALA A 334 2.73 17.87 14.88
N SER A 335 1.69 17.33 14.24
CA SER A 335 1.08 16.09 14.73
C SER A 335 2.03 14.90 14.59
N SER A 336 2.69 14.76 13.43
CA SER A 336 3.71 13.74 13.21
C SER A 336 4.80 13.79 14.30
N ARG A 337 5.28 14.99 14.65
CA ARG A 337 6.36 15.17 15.63
C ARG A 337 5.93 15.08 17.10
N PHE A 338 4.80 15.66 17.48
CA PHE A 338 4.44 15.83 18.89
C PHE A 338 3.36 14.86 19.38
N VAL A 339 2.49 14.41 18.48
CA VAL A 339 1.41 13.47 18.81
C VAL A 339 1.91 12.04 18.69
N TRP A 340 2.50 11.65 17.56
CA TRP A 340 2.90 10.25 17.29
C TRP A 340 4.39 9.95 17.49
N ASN A 341 5.29 10.92 17.29
CA ASN A 341 6.72 10.74 17.53
C ASN A 341 7.14 11.08 18.97
N THR A 342 6.54 10.40 19.95
CA THR A 342 7.05 10.40 21.33
C THR A 342 7.92 9.16 21.58
N PRO A 343 9.12 9.32 22.17
CA PRO A 343 10.03 8.22 22.47
C PRO A 343 9.41 7.17 23.42
#